data_AF-A0A7K3S3R5-F1
#
_entry.id   AF-A0A7K3S3R5-F1
#
_cell.length_a   1.000
_cell.length_b   1.000
_cell.length_c   1.000
_cell.angle_alpha   90.00
_cell.angle_beta   90.00
_cell.angle_gamma   90.00
#
_symmetry.space_group_name_H-M   'P 1'
#
loop_
_entity.id
_entity.type
_entity.pdbx_description
1 polymer ?
#
loop_
_entity_poly.entity_id
_entity_poly.type
_entity_poly.pdbx_seq_one_letter_code
_entity_poly.pdbx_strand_id
1 'polypeptide(L)'
;VRALPLPGAASLVMALVTGVGAGLVLGNTTGIGPQGTLLGLAAAGCALIGLRVASYDYPSRFVHMTAGVALPLTLAAPAVYVVGRALL
;
A
#
# COMPACT_ATOMS: atom_id res chain seq x y z
N VAL A 1 1.64 -3.80 19.32
CA VAL A 1 3.00 -3.22 19.49
C VAL A 1 3.53 -2.82 18.13
N ARG A 2 4.08 -1.61 17.96
CA ARG A 2 4.74 -1.20 16.71
C ARG A 2 6.08 -1.92 16.60
N ALA A 3 6.36 -2.55 15.46
CA ALA A 3 7.66 -3.18 15.18
C ALA A 3 8.81 -2.16 15.15
N LEU A 4 8.49 -0.89 14.88
CA LEU A 4 9.41 0.24 14.81
C LEU A 4 8.74 1.44 15.49
N PRO A 5 9.21 1.91 16.66
CA PRO A 5 8.60 3.00 17.42
C PRO A 5 8.95 4.36 16.80
N LEU A 6 8.49 4.59 15.57
CA LEU A 6 8.62 5.88 14.90
C LEU A 6 7.41 6.78 15.15
N PRO A 7 7.60 8.12 15.10
CA PRO A 7 6.51 9.09 14.99
C PRO A 7 5.61 8.79 13.78
N GLY A 8 4.31 9.12 13.87
CA GLY A 8 3.31 8.78 12.84
C GLY A 8 3.69 9.21 11.43
N ALA A 9 4.17 10.45 11.26
CA ALA A 9 4.62 10.97 9.96
C ALA A 9 5.85 10.22 9.42
N ALA A 10 6.80 9.86 10.29
CA ALA A 10 8.00 9.14 9.89
C ALA A 10 7.66 7.69 9.44
N SER A 11 6.70 7.03 10.09
CA SER A 11 6.19 5.73 9.60
C SER A 11 5.55 5.81 8.22
N LEU A 12 4.81 6.89 7.92
CA LEU A 12 4.22 7.09 6.59
C LEU A 12 5.29 7.24 5.51
N VAL A 13 6.29 8.09 5.75
CA VAL A 13 7.41 8.28 4.83
C VAL A 13 8.17 6.98 4.63
N MET A 14 8.48 6.26 5.71
CA MET A 14 9.17 4.98 5.61
C MET A 14 8.38 3.95 4.82
N ALA A 15 7.06 3.86 5.01
CA ALA A 15 6.21 2.93 4.25
C ALA A 15 6.28 3.21 2.73
N LEU A 16 6.24 4.49 2.33
CA LEU A 16 6.36 4.88 0.92
C LEU A 16 7.75 4.58 0.37
N VAL A 17 8.81 4.93 1.10
CA VAL A 17 10.20 4.66 0.69
C VAL A 17 10.44 3.16 0.54
N THR A 18 9.96 2.34 1.49
CA THR A 18 10.08 0.88 1.40
C THR A 18 9.27 0.30 0.25
N GLY A 19 8.11 0.88 -0.07
CA GLY A 19 7.30 0.49 -1.22
C GLY A 19 8.01 0.75 -2.55
N VAL A 20 8.54 1.96 -2.72
CA VAL A 20 9.32 2.34 -3.91
C VAL A 20 10.57 1.48 -4.02
N GLY A 21 11.30 1.27 -2.92
CA GLY A 21 12.49 0.42 -2.88
C GLY A 21 12.19 -1.04 -3.22
N ALA A 22 11.14 -1.63 -2.64
CA ALA A 22 10.69 -2.98 -2.97
C ALA A 22 10.26 -3.09 -4.43
N GLY A 23 9.55 -2.08 -4.95
CA GLY A 23 9.16 -1.99 -6.35
C GLY A 23 10.35 -1.88 -7.31
N LEU A 24 11.39 -1.14 -6.95
CA LEU A 24 12.63 -1.05 -7.72
C LEU A 24 13.33 -2.41 -7.80
N VAL A 25 13.53 -3.05 -6.65
CA VAL A 25 14.21 -4.35 -6.57
C VAL A 25 13.42 -5.39 -7.35
N LEU A 26 12.12 -5.53 -7.07
CA LEU A 26 11.26 -6.51 -7.74
C LEU A 26 11.16 -6.23 -9.24
N GLY A 27 11.00 -4.96 -9.64
CA GLY A 27 10.93 -4.56 -11.04
C GLY A 27 12.19 -4.90 -11.83
N ASN A 28 13.37 -4.71 -11.22
CA ASN A 28 14.64 -5.07 -11.85
C ASN A 28 14.84 -6.60 -11.92
N THR A 29 14.38 -7.35 -10.91
CA THR A 29 14.48 -8.83 -10.92
C THR A 29 13.49 -9.52 -11.85
N THR A 30 12.34 -8.91 -12.14
CA THR A 30 11.27 -9.50 -12.95
C THR A 30 11.30 -9.05 -14.41
N GLY A 31 12.22 -8.16 -14.79
CA GLY A 31 12.32 -7.61 -16.14
C GLY A 31 11.31 -6.50 -16.47
N ILE A 32 10.49 -6.08 -15.50
CA ILE A 32 9.56 -4.94 -15.61
C ILE A 32 10.33 -3.61 -15.68
N GLY A 33 11.57 -3.57 -15.17
CA GLY A 33 12.44 -2.39 -15.25
C GLY A 33 11.99 -1.25 -14.32
N PRO A 34 12.27 0.03 -14.64
CA PRO A 34 12.04 1.17 -13.75
C PRO A 34 10.56 1.37 -13.39
N GLN A 35 9.66 0.82 -14.21
CA GLN A 35 8.22 0.77 -14.01
C GLN A 35 7.79 0.06 -12.72
N GLY A 36 8.61 -0.86 -12.20
CA GLY A 36 8.37 -1.52 -10.92
C GLY A 36 8.32 -0.55 -9.73
N THR A 37 8.97 0.62 -9.83
CA THR A 37 8.94 1.65 -8.78
C THR A 37 7.55 2.27 -8.63
N LEU A 38 6.85 2.53 -9.73
CA LEU A 38 5.49 3.07 -9.75
C LEU A 38 4.50 2.06 -9.15
N LEU A 39 4.68 0.78 -9.49
CA LEU A 39 3.95 -0.33 -8.88
C LEU A 39 4.15 -0.40 -7.36
N GLY A 40 5.40 -0.30 -6.91
CA GLY A 40 5.74 -0.28 -5.49
C GLY A 40 5.16 0.91 -4.73
N LEU A 41 5.13 2.09 -5.35
CA LEU A 41 4.52 3.30 -4.79
C LEU A 41 2.99 3.13 -4.68
N ALA A 42 2.34 2.66 -5.75
CA ALA A 42 0.90 2.41 -5.76
C ALA A 42 0.49 1.38 -4.68
N ALA A 43 1.24 0.28 -4.56
CA ALA A 43 1.00 -0.74 -3.55
C ALA A 43 1.15 -0.18 -2.12
N ALA A 44 2.19 0.62 -1.86
CA ALA A 44 2.35 1.29 -0.56
C ALA A 44 1.22 2.27 -0.27
N GLY A 45 0.74 3.02 -1.26
CA GLY A 45 -0.43 3.89 -1.14
C GLY A 45 -1.69 3.13 -0.73
N CYS A 46 -2.01 2.02 -1.41
CA CYS A 46 -3.13 1.15 -1.05
C CYS A 46 -3.00 0.60 0.37
N ALA A 47 -1.81 0.17 0.77
CA ALA A 47 -1.54 -0.35 2.11
C ALA A 47 -1.75 0.71 3.21
N LEU A 48 -1.32 1.96 2.96
CA LEU A 48 -1.52 3.07 3.90
C LEU A 48 -3.00 3.45 4.06
N ILE A 49 -3.76 3.42 2.97
CA ILE A 49 -5.22 3.66 3.02
C ILE A 49 -5.88 2.55 3.83
N GLY A 50 -5.54 1.27 3.58
CA GLY A 50 -6.05 0.14 4.36
C GLY A 50 -5.73 0.24 5.85
N LEU A 51 -4.48 0.61 6.19
CA LEU A 51 -4.07 0.86 7.56
C LEU A 51 -4.89 1.98 8.22
N ARG A 52 -5.18 3.06 7.47
CA ARG A 52 -6.02 4.16 7.97
C ARG A 52 -7.45 3.75 8.21
N VAL A 53 -8.04 2.97 7.30
CA VAL A 53 -9.38 2.42 7.50
C VAL A 53 -9.38 1.53 8.73
N ALA A 54 -8.43 0.61 8.89
CA ALA A 54 -8.32 -0.29 10.04
C ALA A 54 -8.07 0.41 11.39
N SER A 55 -7.62 1.66 11.39
CA SER A 55 -7.31 2.43 12.60
C SER A 55 -8.52 3.16 13.23
N TYR A 56 -9.68 3.20 12.57
CA TYR A 56 -10.88 3.83 13.13
C TYR A 56 -11.52 2.94 14.21
N ASP A 57 -11.60 3.36 15.47
CA ASP A 57 -12.38 2.60 16.46
C ASP A 57 -13.86 2.97 16.35
N TYR A 58 -14.65 2.17 15.63
CA TYR A 58 -16.13 2.15 15.73
C TYR A 58 -16.53 0.88 16.52
N PRO A 59 -17.60 0.88 17.33
CA PRO A 59 -17.80 -0.09 18.43
C PRO A 59 -17.80 -1.59 18.04
N SER A 60 -17.86 -1.93 16.74
CA SER A 60 -17.81 -3.31 16.26
C SER A 60 -16.52 -3.62 15.49
N ARG A 61 -15.68 -4.45 16.10
CA ARG A 61 -14.42 -4.97 15.53
C ARG A 61 -14.61 -5.78 14.24
N PHE A 62 -15.75 -6.45 14.07
CA PHE A 62 -16.05 -7.25 12.87
C PHE A 62 -16.34 -6.39 11.65
N VAL A 63 -17.15 -5.34 11.81
CA VAL A 63 -17.44 -4.36 10.75
C VAL A 63 -16.16 -3.62 10.39
N HIS A 64 -15.32 -3.36 11.39
CA HIS A 64 -14.06 -2.70 11.18
C HIS A 64 -13.04 -3.56 10.41
N MET A 65 -13.00 -4.85 10.70
CA MET A 65 -12.17 -5.81 9.98
C MET A 65 -12.65 -6.01 8.54
N THR A 66 -13.96 -6.13 8.32
CA THR A 66 -14.50 -6.26 6.96
C THR A 66 -14.34 -4.98 6.15
N ALA A 67 -14.59 -3.80 6.73
CA ALA A 67 -14.33 -2.53 6.05
C ALA A 67 -12.82 -2.31 5.82
N GLY A 68 -12.00 -2.62 6.82
CA GLY A 68 -10.54 -2.49 6.77
C GLY A 68 -9.85 -3.41 5.76
N VAL A 69 -10.47 -4.53 5.39
CA VAL A 69 -9.96 -5.46 4.37
C VAL A 69 -10.63 -5.23 3.01
N ALA A 70 -11.96 -5.05 2.98
CA ALA A 70 -12.71 -4.89 1.74
C ALA A 70 -12.34 -3.61 1.00
N LEU A 71 -12.16 -2.48 1.71
CA LEU A 71 -11.87 -1.18 1.10
C LEU A 71 -10.47 -1.12 0.44
N PRO A 72 -9.37 -1.58 1.06
CA PRO A 72 -8.10 -1.67 0.35
C PRO A 72 -8.11 -2.71 -0.78
N LEU A 73 -8.84 -3.83 -0.65
CA LEU A 73 -9.01 -4.78 -1.75
C LEU A 73 -9.78 -4.18 -2.93
N THR A 74 -10.87 -3.43 -2.68
CA THR A 74 -11.63 -2.78 -3.74
C THR A 74 -10.85 -1.63 -4.38
N LEU A 75 -10.00 -0.92 -3.63
CA LEU A 75 -9.08 0.08 -4.17
C LEU A 75 -7.91 -0.52 -4.94
N ALA A 76 -7.50 -1.76 -4.65
CA ALA A 76 -6.44 -2.43 -5.39
C ALA A 76 -6.83 -2.68 -6.85
N ALA A 77 -8.09 -3.02 -7.15
CA ALA A 77 -8.56 -3.24 -8.51
C ALA A 77 -8.39 -2.03 -9.46
N PRO A 78 -8.89 -0.81 -9.15
CA PRO A 78 -8.66 0.37 -9.97
C PRO A 78 -7.20 0.82 -9.96
N ALA A 79 -6.47 0.66 -8.85
CA ALA A 79 -5.05 1.00 -8.80
C ALA A 79 -4.24 0.12 -9.76
N VAL A 80 -4.46 -1.19 -9.75
CA VAL A 80 -3.83 -2.15 -10.67
C VAL A 80 -4.28 -1.89 -12.12
N TYR A 81 -5.54 -1.50 -12.33
CA TYR A 81 -6.03 -1.13 -13.66
C TYR A 81 -5.32 0.11 -14.22
N VAL A 82 -5.22 1.19 -13.44
CA VAL A 82 -4.53 2.43 -13.85
C VAL A 82 -3.04 2.19 -14.05
N VAL A 83 -2.41 1.42 -13.17
CA VAL A 83 -1.01 1.02 -13.31
C VAL A 83 -0.82 0.16 -14.56
N GLY A 84 -1.64 -0.87 -14.77
CA GLY A 84 -1.60 -1.68 -15.98
C GLY A 84 -1.78 -0.85 -17.25
N ARG A 85 -2.64 0.18 -17.22
CA ARG A 85 -2.85 1.13 -18.33
C ARG A 85 -1.70 2.13 -18.54
N ALA A 86 -0.89 2.40 -17.53
CA ALA A 86 0.27 3.27 -17.65
C ALA A 86 1.53 2.50 -18.07
N LEU A 87 1.51 1.17 -17.91
CA LEU A 87 2.63 0.28 -18.16
C LEU A 87 2.54 -0.48 -19.49
N LEU A 88 1.31 -0.77 -19.97
CA LEU A 88 1.00 -1.31 -21.30
C LEU A 88 0.72 -0.20 -22.32
#